data_AF-A0A9C9GAK7-F1
#
_entry.id   AF-A0A9C9GAK7-F1
#
_cell.length_a   1.000
_cell.length_b   1.000
_cell.length_c   1.000
_cell.angle_alpha   90.00
_cell.angle_beta   90.00
_cell.angle_gamma   90.00
#
_symmetry.space_group_name_H-M   'P 1'
#
loop_
_entity.id
_entity.type
_entity.pdbx_description
1 polymer ?
#
loop_
_entity_poly.entity_id
_entity_poly.type
_entity_poly.pdbx_seq_one_letter_code
_entity_poly.pdbx_strand_id
1 'polypeptide(L)'
;MSSLVKPHGGGDLKPLLLEGDALAAEKERAASLPKVNISSREAGDIIMMGIGGFTPLDGFMTKADWQGVCDGMKMASGLFWPIPVTLSTGSSTADSISEGDDVALYDAERDEILATMTVTDKYSIDKKHECMMVYKTTDVEHPGVKMVMDQADVNLAGPIKVLSQGGFPEAYGDQFMTPAQTRAEFKKRG
;
A
#
# COMPACT_ATOMS: atom_id res chain seq x y z
N MET A 1 12.01 29.57 1.59
CA MET A 1 11.63 28.40 0.78
C MET A 1 12.41 27.20 1.29
N SER A 2 11.77 26.03 1.47
CA SER A 2 12.46 24.82 1.95
C SER A 2 13.58 24.45 0.98
N SER A 3 14.82 24.26 1.46
CA SER A 3 15.98 23.80 0.67
C SER A 3 15.88 22.33 0.24
N LEU A 4 14.93 21.58 0.80
CA LEU A 4 14.75 20.17 0.52
C LEU A 4 14.09 19.93 -0.83
N VAL A 5 14.52 18.85 -1.50
CA VAL A 5 13.88 18.33 -2.72
C VAL A 5 12.39 18.09 -2.49
N LYS A 6 11.58 18.41 -3.49
CA LYS A 6 10.13 18.18 -3.44
C LYS A 6 9.84 16.67 -3.31
N PRO A 7 8.78 16.27 -2.60
CA PRO A 7 8.22 14.93 -2.71
C PRO A 7 7.97 14.51 -4.16
N HIS A 8 7.96 13.19 -4.39
CA HIS A 8 7.63 12.62 -5.69
C HIS A 8 6.23 13.07 -6.15
N GLY A 9 6.04 13.29 -7.45
CA GLY A 9 4.84 13.93 -8.00
C GLY A 9 4.79 15.46 -7.85
N GLY A 10 5.75 16.08 -7.16
CA GLY A 10 5.95 17.53 -7.12
C GLY A 10 5.05 18.32 -6.15
N GLY A 11 4.15 17.63 -5.43
CA GLY A 11 3.31 18.19 -4.38
C GLY A 11 3.92 18.07 -2.97
N ASP A 12 3.06 18.15 -1.94
CA ASP A 12 3.44 17.90 -0.55
C ASP A 12 3.47 16.40 -0.22
N LEU A 13 4.01 16.04 0.95
CA LEU A 13 3.89 14.67 1.44
C LEU A 13 2.41 14.33 1.66
N LYS A 14 2.05 13.10 1.30
CA LYS A 14 0.69 12.58 1.42
C LYS A 14 0.67 11.32 2.29
N PRO A 15 0.88 11.44 3.61
CA PRO A 15 0.67 10.31 4.52
C PRO A 15 -0.82 9.94 4.55
N LEU A 16 -1.11 8.63 4.51
CA LEU A 16 -2.48 8.11 4.59
C LEU A 16 -2.89 7.69 6.00
N LEU A 17 -2.00 7.82 6.99
CA LEU A 17 -2.30 7.58 8.40
C LEU A 17 -3.26 8.65 8.92
N LEU A 18 -4.41 8.21 9.42
CA LEU A 18 -5.35 9.08 10.11
C LEU A 18 -4.81 9.45 11.50
N GLU A 19 -5.21 10.63 11.98
CA GLU A 19 -4.84 11.15 13.30
C GLU A 19 -6.08 11.66 14.05
N GLY A 20 -5.97 11.78 15.38
CA GLY A 20 -7.00 12.37 16.23
C GLY A 20 -8.37 11.70 16.13
N ASP A 21 -9.44 12.49 16.13
CA ASP A 21 -10.83 12.01 16.12
C ASP A 21 -11.16 11.20 14.86
N ALA A 22 -10.56 11.54 13.71
CA ALA A 22 -10.76 10.80 12.47
C ALA A 22 -10.23 9.37 12.59
N LEU A 23 -9.06 9.19 13.23
CA LEU A 23 -8.50 7.87 13.49
C LEU A 23 -9.40 7.06 14.43
N ALA A 24 -9.86 7.67 15.52
CA ALA A 24 -10.72 7.00 16.50
C ALA A 24 -12.03 6.53 15.86
N ALA A 25 -12.70 7.41 15.10
CA ALA A 25 -13.94 7.08 14.42
C ALA A 25 -13.76 5.98 13.36
N GLU A 26 -12.68 6.04 12.58
CA GLU A 26 -12.42 5.05 11.54
C GLU A 26 -12.04 3.68 12.13
N LYS A 27 -11.33 3.63 13.27
CA LYS A 27 -11.07 2.38 14.01
C LYS A 27 -12.35 1.70 14.50
N GLU A 28 -13.29 2.47 15.05
CA GLU A 28 -14.59 1.94 15.46
C GLU A 28 -15.37 1.40 14.26
N ARG A 29 -15.42 2.15 13.16
CA ARG A 29 -16.08 1.74 11.92
C ARG A 29 -15.47 0.46 11.36
N ALA A 30 -14.14 0.37 11.33
CA ALA A 30 -13.39 -0.74 10.76
C ALA A 30 -13.73 -2.09 11.43
N ALA A 31 -14.05 -2.10 12.73
CA ALA A 31 -14.41 -3.31 13.45
C ALA A 31 -15.70 -3.99 12.92
N SER A 32 -16.55 -3.23 12.22
CA SER A 32 -17.81 -3.72 11.63
C SER A 32 -17.70 -4.13 10.16
N LEU A 33 -16.58 -3.82 9.51
CA LEU A 33 -16.40 -4.09 8.08
C LEU A 33 -16.03 -5.55 7.79
N PRO A 34 -16.36 -6.07 6.59
CA PRO A 34 -15.79 -7.30 6.10
C PRO A 34 -14.25 -7.24 6.13
N LYS A 35 -13.63 -8.28 6.70
CA LYS A 35 -12.17 -8.35 6.81
C LYS A 35 -11.57 -9.03 5.58
N VAL A 36 -10.55 -8.41 5.02
CA VAL A 36 -9.64 -9.01 4.04
C VAL A 36 -8.30 -9.22 4.72
N ASN A 37 -7.87 -10.48 4.81
CA ASN A 37 -6.55 -10.80 5.35
C ASN A 37 -5.47 -10.28 4.41
N ILE A 38 -4.45 -9.63 4.97
CA ILE A 38 -3.31 -9.13 4.22
C ILE A 38 -2.06 -9.96 4.52
N SER A 39 -1.17 -10.03 3.54
CA SER A 39 0.17 -10.60 3.68
C SER A 39 1.13 -9.61 4.36
N SER A 40 2.27 -10.11 4.83
CA SER A 40 3.35 -9.28 5.39
C SER A 40 3.86 -8.21 4.41
N ARG A 41 3.89 -8.51 3.10
CA ARG A 41 4.24 -7.53 2.05
C ARG A 41 3.22 -6.38 2.01
N GLU A 42 1.93 -6.72 1.95
CA GLU A 42 0.85 -5.74 1.87
C GLU A 42 0.75 -4.91 3.16
N ALA A 43 1.02 -5.50 4.32
CA ALA A 43 1.17 -4.77 5.58
C ALA A 43 2.30 -3.73 5.49
N GLY A 44 3.46 -4.11 4.92
CA GLY A 44 4.57 -3.19 4.65
C GLY A 44 4.16 -2.04 3.72
N ASP A 45 3.46 -2.34 2.62
CA ASP A 45 2.97 -1.33 1.67
C ASP A 45 1.97 -0.36 2.32
N ILE A 46 1.06 -0.87 3.17
CA ILE A 46 0.11 -0.05 3.95
C ILE A 46 0.86 0.89 4.89
N ILE A 47 1.87 0.42 5.61
CA ILE A 47 2.67 1.25 6.51
C ILE A 47 3.43 2.32 5.71
N MET A 48 4.02 1.95 4.58
CA MET A 48 4.73 2.88 3.70
C MET A 48 3.82 3.97 3.13
N MET A 49 2.59 3.64 2.75
CA MET A 49 1.57 4.64 2.38
C MET A 49 1.14 5.48 3.60
N GLY A 50 0.93 4.84 4.75
CA GLY A 50 0.52 5.49 5.99
C GLY A 50 1.48 6.60 6.42
N ILE A 51 2.78 6.33 6.40
CA ILE A 51 3.80 7.32 6.77
C ILE A 51 4.13 8.32 5.65
N GLY A 52 3.56 8.13 4.45
CA GLY A 52 3.83 8.96 3.27
C GLY A 52 5.13 8.59 2.53
N GLY A 53 5.72 7.44 2.83
CA GLY A 53 6.88 6.90 2.10
C GLY A 53 6.56 6.57 0.65
N PHE A 54 5.29 6.23 0.38
CA PHE A 54 4.77 6.02 -0.98
C PHE A 54 4.00 7.24 -1.55
N THR A 55 4.25 8.45 -1.05
CA THR A 55 3.69 9.67 -1.67
C THR A 55 3.98 9.67 -3.18
N PRO A 56 2.98 9.90 -4.07
CA PRO A 56 1.63 10.40 -3.80
C PRO A 56 0.51 9.35 -3.90
N LEU A 57 0.81 8.06 -3.75
CA LEU A 57 -0.20 6.99 -3.86
C LEU A 57 -1.36 7.19 -2.89
N ASP A 58 -2.56 6.84 -3.35
CA ASP A 58 -3.81 6.90 -2.59
C ASP A 58 -4.23 5.55 -2.00
N GLY A 59 -3.62 4.46 -2.47
CA GLY A 59 -3.98 3.10 -2.10
C GLY A 59 -3.42 2.08 -3.08
N PHE A 60 -4.07 0.92 -3.13
CA PHE A 60 -3.65 -0.19 -3.99
C PHE A 60 -4.04 0.05 -5.45
N MET A 61 -3.14 -0.35 -6.35
CA MET A 61 -3.20 -0.03 -7.77
C MET A 61 -4.37 -0.72 -8.49
N THR A 62 -5.09 0.06 -9.30
CA THR A 62 -6.05 -0.46 -10.29
C THR A 62 -5.36 -1.34 -11.33
N LYS A 63 -6.12 -2.10 -12.12
CA LYS A 63 -5.57 -2.86 -13.23
C LYS A 63 -4.80 -1.98 -14.22
N ALA A 64 -5.33 -0.78 -14.48
CA ALA A 64 -4.71 0.17 -15.40
C ALA A 64 -3.36 0.69 -14.86
N ASP A 65 -3.29 0.99 -13.56
CA ASP A 65 -2.05 1.40 -12.91
C ASP A 65 -1.03 0.26 -12.88
N TRP A 66 -1.45 -0.94 -12.48
CA TRP A 66 -0.60 -2.14 -12.45
C TRP A 66 0.00 -2.42 -13.83
N GLN A 67 -0.82 -2.45 -14.89
CA GLN A 67 -0.36 -2.70 -16.25
C GLN A 67 0.62 -1.62 -16.71
N GLY A 68 0.31 -0.34 -16.46
CA GLY A 68 1.20 0.76 -16.83
C GLY A 68 2.55 0.71 -16.11
N VAL A 69 2.56 0.30 -14.84
CA VAL A 69 3.77 0.15 -14.05
C VAL A 69 4.62 -0.99 -14.57
N CYS A 70 4.02 -2.15 -14.85
CA CYS A 70 4.74 -3.27 -15.46
C CYS A 70 5.33 -2.89 -16.84
N ASP A 71 4.54 -2.25 -17.70
CA ASP A 71 4.92 -2.06 -19.10
C ASP A 71 5.82 -0.85 -19.35
N GLY A 72 5.75 0.16 -18.48
CA GLY A 72 6.39 1.45 -18.72
C GLY A 72 6.82 2.22 -17.48
N MET A 73 6.81 1.59 -16.30
CA MET A 73 7.12 2.23 -15.02
C MET A 73 6.32 3.51 -14.79
N LYS A 74 5.03 3.51 -15.17
CA LYS A 74 4.15 4.66 -14.97
C LYS A 74 2.72 4.23 -14.68
N MET A 75 2.08 4.90 -13.76
CA MET A 75 0.65 4.73 -13.49
C MET A 75 -0.20 5.19 -14.69
N ALA A 76 -1.49 4.88 -14.67
CA ALA A 76 -2.43 5.33 -15.71
C ALA A 76 -2.50 6.87 -15.80
N SER A 77 -2.26 7.56 -14.68
CA SER A 77 -2.13 9.02 -14.60
C SER A 77 -0.88 9.59 -15.29
N GLY A 78 0.07 8.73 -15.69
CA GLY A 78 1.38 9.12 -16.21
C GLY A 78 2.43 9.37 -15.13
N LEU A 79 2.08 9.28 -13.84
CA LEU A 79 3.03 9.35 -12.74
C LEU A 79 4.04 8.20 -12.83
N PHE A 80 5.34 8.50 -12.83
CA PHE A 80 6.37 7.46 -12.78
C PHE A 80 6.24 6.62 -11.50
N TRP A 81 6.24 5.29 -11.64
CA TRP A 81 6.27 4.36 -10.52
C TRP A 81 6.87 3.02 -10.96
N PRO A 82 7.89 2.48 -10.27
CA PRO A 82 8.70 1.39 -10.82
C PRO A 82 8.24 -0.03 -10.46
N ILE A 83 7.51 -0.21 -9.36
CA ILE A 83 7.13 -1.54 -8.84
C ILE A 83 5.65 -1.51 -8.43
N PRO A 84 4.81 -2.47 -8.87
CA PRO A 84 3.40 -2.48 -8.52
C PRO A 84 3.15 -2.59 -7.01
N VAL A 85 2.12 -1.87 -6.54
CA VAL A 85 1.63 -1.91 -5.15
C VAL A 85 0.22 -2.47 -5.19
N THR A 86 0.08 -3.76 -4.91
CA THR A 86 -1.12 -4.56 -5.15
C THR A 86 -1.58 -5.25 -3.87
N LEU A 87 -2.89 -5.46 -3.73
CA LEU A 87 -3.48 -6.25 -2.64
C LEU A 87 -4.20 -7.44 -3.25
N SER A 88 -3.77 -8.66 -2.94
CA SER A 88 -4.33 -9.89 -3.50
C SER A 88 -5.25 -10.61 -2.51
N THR A 89 -6.30 -11.25 -3.02
CA THR A 89 -7.18 -12.14 -2.25
C THR A 89 -7.68 -13.32 -3.09
N GLY A 90 -8.16 -14.36 -2.42
CA GLY A 90 -8.72 -15.54 -3.09
C GLY A 90 -10.05 -15.23 -3.76
N SER A 91 -10.39 -15.96 -4.82
CA SER A 91 -11.61 -15.72 -5.61
C SER A 91 -12.89 -15.71 -4.77
N SER A 92 -13.02 -16.60 -3.78
CA SER A 92 -14.21 -16.63 -2.91
C SER A 92 -14.40 -15.34 -2.11
N THR A 93 -13.31 -14.74 -1.61
CA THR A 93 -13.34 -13.47 -0.88
C THR A 93 -13.59 -12.31 -1.85
N ALA A 94 -12.95 -12.34 -3.02
CA ALA A 94 -13.20 -11.35 -4.05
C ALA A 94 -14.68 -11.37 -4.48
N ASP A 95 -15.26 -12.53 -4.72
CA ASP A 95 -16.65 -12.69 -5.18
C ASP A 95 -17.68 -12.20 -4.14
N SER A 96 -17.34 -12.19 -2.85
CA SER A 96 -18.22 -11.63 -1.81
C SER A 96 -18.10 -10.11 -1.62
N ILE A 97 -17.22 -9.44 -2.38
CA ILE A 97 -16.95 -8.01 -2.30
C ILE A 97 -17.31 -7.35 -3.63
N SER A 98 -18.12 -6.30 -3.60
CA SER A 98 -18.46 -5.48 -4.76
C SER A 98 -17.56 -4.26 -4.89
N GLU A 99 -17.40 -3.74 -6.11
CA GLU A 99 -16.86 -2.39 -6.27
C GLU A 99 -17.80 -1.38 -5.60
N GLY A 100 -17.22 -0.43 -4.86
CA GLY A 100 -17.90 0.49 -3.98
C GLY A 100 -17.96 0.06 -2.51
N ASP A 101 -17.68 -1.22 -2.21
CA ASP A 101 -17.69 -1.71 -0.83
C ASP A 101 -16.46 -1.22 -0.05
N ASP A 102 -16.67 -0.99 1.26
CA ASP A 102 -15.60 -0.75 2.21
C ASP A 102 -15.20 -2.05 2.92
N VAL A 103 -13.89 -2.29 3.04
CA VAL A 103 -13.32 -3.45 3.73
C VAL A 103 -12.28 -3.03 4.76
N ALA A 104 -12.12 -3.86 5.80
CA ALA A 104 -11.02 -3.76 6.76
C ALA A 104 -9.85 -4.64 6.30
N LEU A 105 -8.65 -4.06 6.24
CA LEU A 105 -7.42 -4.75 5.90
C LEU A 105 -6.76 -5.27 7.18
N TYR A 106 -6.86 -6.57 7.39
CA TYR A 106 -6.55 -7.22 8.65
C TYR A 106 -5.23 -8.01 8.56
N ASP A 107 -4.27 -7.62 9.39
CA ASP A 107 -2.99 -8.30 9.59
C ASP A 107 -3.16 -9.43 10.60
N ALA A 108 -3.16 -10.67 10.11
CA ALA A 108 -3.30 -11.85 10.95
C ALA A 108 -2.05 -12.13 11.80
N GLU A 109 -0.86 -11.62 11.43
CA GLU A 109 0.37 -11.80 12.22
C GLU A 109 0.33 -10.94 13.49
N ARG A 110 -0.27 -9.74 13.39
CA ARG A 110 -0.38 -8.76 14.50
C ARG A 110 -1.73 -8.78 15.22
N ASP A 111 -2.72 -9.51 14.69
CA ASP A 111 -4.11 -9.47 15.16
C ASP A 111 -4.66 -8.02 15.19
N GLU A 112 -4.45 -7.28 14.09
CA GLU A 112 -4.77 -5.85 14.00
C GLU A 112 -5.38 -5.49 12.65
N ILE A 113 -6.30 -4.51 12.62
CA ILE A 113 -6.72 -3.86 11.37
C ILE A 113 -5.77 -2.70 11.10
N LEU A 114 -4.96 -2.81 10.03
CA LEU A 114 -3.99 -1.77 9.68
C LEU A 114 -4.60 -0.63 8.87
N ALA A 115 -5.64 -0.89 8.09
CA ALA A 115 -6.27 0.09 7.23
C ALA A 115 -7.72 -0.27 6.90
N THR A 116 -8.48 0.70 6.42
CA THR A 116 -9.71 0.48 5.65
C THR A 116 -9.47 0.82 4.19
N MET A 117 -10.21 0.17 3.28
CA MET A 117 -10.12 0.41 1.84
C MET A 117 -11.51 0.48 1.23
N THR A 118 -11.73 1.44 0.34
CA THR A 118 -12.89 1.43 -0.56
C THR A 118 -12.47 0.73 -1.85
N VAL A 119 -13.12 -0.39 -2.18
CA VAL A 119 -12.79 -1.17 -3.38
C VAL A 119 -13.34 -0.46 -4.61
N THR A 120 -12.50 -0.19 -5.60
CA THR A 120 -12.88 0.55 -6.82
C THR A 120 -12.59 -0.21 -8.11
N ASP A 121 -11.79 -1.26 -8.04
CA ASP A 121 -11.48 -2.13 -9.16
C ASP A 121 -11.10 -3.52 -8.62
N LYS A 122 -11.42 -4.55 -9.39
CA LYS A 122 -11.13 -5.95 -9.09
C LYS A 122 -10.66 -6.66 -10.36
N TYR A 123 -9.50 -7.30 -10.30
CA TYR A 123 -8.93 -7.91 -11.50
C TYR A 123 -8.06 -9.12 -11.21
N SER A 124 -8.06 -10.08 -12.13
CA SER A 124 -7.08 -11.16 -12.14
C SER A 124 -5.72 -10.64 -12.60
N ILE A 125 -4.68 -11.05 -11.89
CA ILE A 125 -3.29 -10.63 -12.13
C ILE A 125 -2.54 -11.62 -13.02
N ASP A 126 -1.76 -11.12 -13.98
CA ASP A 126 -0.76 -11.94 -14.68
C ASP A 126 0.57 -11.87 -13.92
N LYS A 127 0.74 -12.79 -12.97
CA LYS A 127 1.93 -12.88 -12.10
C LYS A 127 3.22 -13.09 -12.89
N LYS A 128 3.17 -13.83 -13.99
CA LYS A 128 4.34 -14.09 -14.85
C LYS A 128 4.77 -12.83 -15.58
N HIS A 129 3.80 -12.08 -16.10
CA HIS A 129 4.06 -10.78 -16.71
C HIS A 129 4.71 -9.81 -15.71
N GLU A 130 4.11 -9.65 -14.53
CA GLU A 130 4.69 -8.81 -13.47
C GLU A 130 6.12 -9.24 -13.13
N CYS A 131 6.35 -10.54 -12.88
CA CYS A 131 7.67 -11.04 -12.54
C CYS A 131 8.71 -10.77 -13.62
N MET A 132 8.38 -11.06 -14.89
CA MET A 132 9.28 -10.81 -16.00
C MET A 132 9.57 -9.30 -16.15
N MET A 133 8.57 -8.44 -15.97
CA MET A 133 8.73 -7.01 -16.14
C MET A 133 9.48 -6.34 -14.99
N VAL A 134 9.27 -6.78 -13.75
CA VAL A 134 9.89 -6.20 -12.54
C VAL A 134 11.25 -6.82 -12.25
N TYR A 135 11.32 -8.16 -12.19
CA TYR A 135 12.53 -8.89 -11.77
C TYR A 135 13.38 -9.40 -12.94
N LYS A 136 12.93 -9.24 -14.19
CA LYS A 136 13.61 -9.72 -15.40
C LYS A 136 13.81 -11.24 -15.44
N THR A 137 13.02 -11.96 -14.66
CA THR A 137 12.99 -13.42 -14.61
C THR A 137 11.65 -13.88 -14.05
N THR A 138 11.26 -15.12 -14.37
CA THR A 138 10.13 -15.81 -13.77
C THR A 138 10.58 -17.03 -12.96
N ASP A 139 11.87 -17.09 -12.63
CA ASP A 139 12.46 -18.15 -11.81
C ASP A 139 12.00 -18.03 -10.36
N VAL A 140 11.30 -19.06 -9.86
CA VAL A 140 10.74 -19.10 -8.50
C VAL A 140 11.82 -19.26 -7.41
N GLU A 141 13.06 -19.57 -7.78
CA GLU A 141 14.19 -19.49 -6.84
C GLU A 141 14.54 -18.04 -6.48
N HIS A 142 14.14 -17.06 -7.31
CA HIS A 142 14.28 -15.64 -6.97
C HIS A 142 13.25 -15.24 -5.90
N PRO A 143 13.65 -14.74 -4.71
CA PRO A 143 12.71 -14.47 -3.60
C PRO A 143 11.56 -13.53 -3.96
N GLY A 144 11.83 -12.47 -4.73
CA GLY A 144 10.80 -11.54 -5.19
C GLY A 144 9.81 -12.17 -6.19
N VAL A 145 10.28 -13.08 -7.04
CA VAL A 145 9.39 -13.79 -7.99
C VAL A 145 8.51 -14.75 -7.20
N LYS A 146 9.10 -15.49 -6.26
CA LYS A 146 8.36 -16.36 -5.35
C LYS A 146 7.25 -15.60 -4.63
N MET A 147 7.55 -14.43 -4.06
CA MET A 147 6.55 -13.59 -3.37
C MET A 147 5.37 -13.21 -4.28
N VAL A 148 5.61 -12.83 -5.54
CA VAL A 148 4.53 -12.49 -6.49
C VAL A 148 3.75 -13.72 -6.91
N MET A 149 4.44 -14.84 -7.16
CA MET A 149 3.81 -16.10 -7.56
C MET A 149 2.92 -16.68 -6.45
N ASP A 150 3.30 -16.50 -5.19
CA ASP A 150 2.57 -16.96 -4.00
C ASP A 150 1.36 -16.07 -3.64
N GLN A 151 1.18 -14.90 -4.29
CA GLN A 151 -0.01 -14.06 -4.12
C GLN A 151 -1.29 -14.82 -4.50
N ALA A 152 -2.44 -14.36 -4.04
CA ALA A 152 -3.71 -14.90 -4.52
C ALA A 152 -4.02 -14.42 -5.96
N ASP A 153 -5.07 -14.94 -6.58
CA ASP A 153 -5.31 -14.76 -8.02
C ASP A 153 -6.07 -13.49 -8.39
N VAL A 154 -6.73 -12.83 -7.44
CA VAL A 154 -7.53 -11.63 -7.67
C VAL A 154 -6.97 -10.47 -6.85
N ASN A 155 -6.68 -9.36 -7.50
CA ASN A 155 -6.34 -8.12 -6.82
C ASN A 155 -7.59 -7.28 -6.54
N LEU A 156 -7.63 -6.69 -5.35
CA LEU A 156 -8.54 -5.62 -4.98
C LEU A 156 -7.78 -4.30 -4.99
N ALA A 157 -8.38 -3.27 -5.57
CA ALA A 157 -7.73 -1.97 -5.74
C ALA A 157 -8.62 -0.84 -5.23
N GLY A 158 -7.99 0.25 -4.82
CA GLY A 158 -8.70 1.45 -4.38
C GLY A 158 -8.00 2.19 -3.26
N PRO A 159 -8.53 3.37 -2.91
CA PRO A 159 -7.95 4.23 -1.90
C PRO A 159 -8.05 3.62 -0.50
N ILE A 160 -7.04 3.86 0.33
CA ILE A 160 -6.98 3.38 1.71
C ILE A 160 -6.93 4.53 2.73
N LYS A 161 -7.38 4.24 3.94
CA LYS A 161 -7.11 5.04 5.13
C LYS A 161 -6.33 4.18 6.11
N VAL A 162 -5.16 4.63 6.53
CA VAL A 162 -4.28 3.85 7.41
C VAL A 162 -4.61 4.16 8.87
N LEU A 163 -4.67 3.13 9.69
CA LEU A 163 -5.09 3.18 11.10
C LEU A 163 -3.97 2.88 12.08
N SER A 164 -2.88 2.30 11.60
CA SER A 164 -1.77 1.86 12.43
C SER A 164 -0.45 1.90 11.67
N GLN A 165 0.63 2.11 12.42
CA GLN A 165 2.00 1.96 11.94
C GLN A 165 2.55 0.56 12.24
N GLY A 166 1.72 -0.40 12.65
CA GLY A 166 2.08 -1.80 12.84
C GLY A 166 3.08 -2.07 13.97
N GLY A 167 3.10 -1.21 14.99
CA GLY A 167 3.97 -1.33 16.17
C GLY A 167 5.44 -0.93 15.95
N PHE A 168 5.79 -0.43 14.75
CA PHE A 168 7.17 -0.06 14.42
C PHE A 168 7.71 1.11 15.28
N PRO A 169 6.96 2.20 15.54
CA PRO A 169 7.43 3.26 16.43
C PRO A 169 7.79 2.74 17.83
N GLU A 170 6.99 1.83 18.38
CA GLU A 170 7.20 1.25 19.71
C GLU A 170 8.41 0.31 19.73
N ALA A 171 8.62 -0.46 18.66
CA ALA A 171 9.71 -1.42 18.56
C ALA A 171 11.09 -0.76 18.32
N TYR A 172 11.12 0.33 17.54
CA TYR A 172 12.37 0.92 17.05
C TYR A 172 12.65 2.33 17.60
N GLY A 173 11.69 2.96 18.27
CA GLY A 173 11.83 4.28 18.89
C GLY A 173 12.42 5.31 17.92
N ASP A 174 13.50 5.97 18.35
CA ASP A 174 14.18 7.01 17.58
C ASP A 174 14.79 6.53 16.25
N GLN A 175 14.93 5.22 16.03
CA GLN A 175 15.41 4.68 14.75
C GLN A 175 14.32 4.70 13.68
N PHE A 176 13.05 4.77 14.06
CA PHE A 176 11.94 4.88 13.14
C PHE A 176 11.54 6.35 12.97
N MET A 177 11.66 6.86 11.74
CA MET A 177 11.24 8.22 11.40
C MET A 177 10.37 8.20 10.14
N THR A 178 9.22 8.87 10.20
CA THR A 178 8.42 9.13 9.00
C THR A 178 9.16 10.09 8.07
N PRO A 179 8.88 10.08 6.75
CA PRO A 179 9.37 11.10 5.82
C PRO A 179 9.17 12.54 6.31
N ALA A 180 8.08 12.84 6.99
CA ALA A 180 7.84 14.17 7.57
C ALA A 180 8.83 14.49 8.71
N GLN A 181 9.06 13.55 9.63
CA GLN A 181 10.01 13.67 10.73
C GLN A 181 11.46 13.78 10.21
N THR A 182 11.86 12.93 9.27
CA THR A 182 13.21 12.97 8.68
C THR A 182 13.45 14.31 7.96
N ARG A 183 12.46 14.83 7.23
CA ARG A 183 12.56 16.16 6.60
C ARG A 183 12.66 17.29 7.62
N ALA A 184 11.94 17.21 8.75
CA ALA A 184 12.05 18.19 9.82
C ALA A 184 13.46 18.17 10.45
N GLU A 185 14.02 16.98 10.66
CA GLU A 185 15.37 16.82 11.20
C GLU A 185 16.45 17.34 10.25
N PHE A 186 16.33 17.10 8.94
CA PHE A 186 17.24 17.70 7.96
C PHE A 186 17.19 19.24 8.00
N LYS A 187 15.99 19.84 8.04
CA LYS A 187 15.87 21.30 8.17
C LYS A 187 16.52 21.85 9.43
N LYS A 188 16.44 21.11 10.54
CA LYS A 188 17.07 21.50 11.81
C LYS A 188 18.60 21.47 11.73
N ARG A 189 19.17 20.56 10.94
CA ARG A 189 20.63 20.39 10.80
C ARG A 189 21.27 21.30 9.74
N GLY A 190 20.48 21.85 8.83
CA GLY A 190 20.95 22.69 7.70
C GLY A 190 21.27 21.89 6.46
#